data_AF-A0A954KDU4-F1
#
_entry.id   AF-A0A954KDU4-F1
#
_cell.length_a   1.000
_cell.length_b   1.000
_cell.length_c   1.000
_cell.angle_alpha   90.00
_cell.angle_beta   90.00
_cell.angle_gamma   90.00
#
_symmetry.space_group_name_H-M   'P 1'
#
loop_
_entity.id
_entity.type
_entity.pdbx_description
1 polymer ?
#
loop_
_entity_poly.entity_id
_entity_poly.type
_entity_poly.pdbx_seq_one_letter_code
_entity_poly.pdbx_strand_id
1 'polypeptide(L)'
;MSDNSNKPVHHLRIGTLSAAIFANQTQEGHVYYNAQFDRSYRFDGEWKHTKSMGRDDLLALAKLADLTHTWMISQKASNGDEPAPPEPQ
;
A
#
# COMPACT_ATOMS: atom_id res chain seq x y z
N MET A 1 6.27 -23.11 -14.36
CA MET A 1 5.73 -21.76 -14.61
C MET A 1 5.93 -20.99 -13.32
N SER A 2 6.83 -20.01 -13.31
CA SER A 2 7.29 -19.38 -12.08
C SER A 2 6.27 -18.33 -11.63
N ASP A 3 5.42 -18.69 -10.67
CA ASP A 3 4.57 -17.77 -9.92
C ASP A 3 5.44 -16.85 -9.06
N ASN A 4 6.05 -15.84 -9.70
CA ASN A 4 6.59 -14.71 -8.98
C ASN A 4 5.41 -13.78 -8.62
N SER A 5 4.50 -14.31 -7.79
CA SER A 5 3.37 -13.57 -7.26
C SER A 5 3.98 -12.46 -6.40
N ASN A 6 3.96 -11.22 -6.90
CA ASN A 6 4.44 -10.05 -6.17
C ASN A 6 3.59 -9.96 -4.90
N LYS A 7 4.09 -10.49 -3.78
CA LYS A 7 3.36 -10.53 -2.52
C LYS A 7 3.32 -9.10 -1.96
N PRO A 8 2.21 -8.68 -1.37
CA PRO A 8 2.16 -7.39 -0.71
C PRO A 8 3.20 -7.35 0.41
N VAL A 9 4.01 -6.30 0.42
CA VAL A 9 5.03 -6.02 1.44
C VAL A 9 4.40 -5.45 2.71
N HIS A 10 3.21 -4.86 2.59
CA HIS A 10 2.46 -4.34 3.73
C HIS A 10 0.96 -4.40 3.48
N HIS A 11 0.19 -4.50 4.55
CA HIS A 11 -1.27 -4.57 4.49
C HIS A 11 -1.87 -3.75 5.63
N LEU A 12 -2.76 -2.82 5.29
CA LEU A 12 -3.52 -2.00 6.22
C LEU A 12 -5.02 -2.30 6.08
N ARG A 13 -5.79 -2.16 7.17
CA ARG A 13 -7.22 -2.46 7.19
C ARG A 13 -7.99 -1.48 8.06
N ILE A 14 -9.16 -1.05 7.58
CA ILE A 14 -10.18 -0.32 8.36
C ILE A 14 -11.53 -1.00 8.11
N GLY A 15 -12.05 -1.71 9.12
CA GLY A 15 -13.33 -2.42 9.00
C GLY A 15 -13.29 -3.50 7.91
N THR A 16 -14.13 -3.36 6.90
CA THR A 16 -14.16 -4.25 5.73
C THR A 16 -13.24 -3.81 4.60
N LEU A 17 -12.65 -2.61 4.68
CA LEU A 17 -11.72 -2.09 3.68
C LEU A 17 -10.29 -2.50 3.99
N SER A 18 -9.56 -2.86 2.94
CA SER A 18 -8.20 -3.36 2.97
C SER A 18 -7.35 -2.61 1.95
N ALA A 19 -6.07 -2.42 2.26
CA ALA A 19 -5.07 -1.85 1.38
C ALA A 19 -3.83 -2.74 1.37
N ALA A 20 -3.57 -3.40 0.24
CA ALA A 20 -2.39 -4.20 -0.01
C ALA A 20 -1.34 -3.36 -0.74
N ILE A 21 -0.14 -3.24 -0.16
CA ILE A 21 0.95 -2.43 -0.70
C ILE A 21 2.02 -3.35 -1.29
N PHE A 22 2.48 -3.06 -2.51
CA PHE A 22 3.47 -3.86 -3.22
C PHE A 22 4.71 -3.01 -3.50
N ALA A 23 5.89 -3.58 -3.28
CA ALA A 23 7.15 -2.99 -3.69
C ALA A 23 7.45 -3.41 -5.14
N ASN A 24 7.90 -2.45 -5.93
CA ASN A 24 8.36 -2.67 -7.30
C ASN A 24 9.72 -2.02 -7.45
N GLN A 25 10.55 -2.56 -8.35
CA GLN A 25 11.87 -2.05 -8.63
C GLN A 25 11.99 -1.72 -10.13
N THR A 26 12.56 -0.57 -10.45
CA THR A 26 12.92 -0.24 -11.85
C THR A 26 14.18 -1.00 -12.26
N GLN A 27 14.48 -1.03 -13.57
CA GLN A 27 15.73 -1.62 -14.07
C GLN A 27 16.98 -0.90 -13.52
N GLU A 28 16.84 0.38 -13.18
CA GLU A 28 17.88 1.23 -12.58
C GLU A 28 17.99 1.05 -11.06
N GLY A 29 17.20 0.16 -10.46
CA GLY A 29 17.26 -0.19 -9.05
C GLY A 29 16.39 0.68 -8.13
N HIS A 30 15.68 1.68 -8.65
CA HIS A 30 14.78 2.53 -7.85
C HIS A 30 13.56 1.75 -7.37
N VAL A 31 13.28 1.80 -6.07
CA VAL A 31 12.10 1.15 -5.47
C VAL A 31 10.93 2.13 -5.39
N TYR A 32 9.78 1.71 -5.89
CA TYR A 32 8.52 2.44 -5.77
C TYR A 32 7.40 1.52 -5.29
N TYR A 33 6.46 2.10 -4.56
CA TYR A 33 5.34 1.37 -3.97
C TYR A 33 4.04 1.68 -4.71
N ASN A 34 3.20 0.66 -4.88
CA ASN A 34 1.82 0.82 -5.31
C ASN A 34 0.89 0.19 -4.27
N ALA A 35 -0.39 0.58 -4.28
CA ALA A 35 -1.40 -0.01 -3.41
C ALA A 35 -2.63 -0.46 -4.20
N GLN A 36 -3.25 -1.54 -3.75
CA GLN A 36 -4.56 -1.98 -4.17
C GLN A 36 -5.52 -1.94 -2.99
N PHE A 37 -6.69 -1.35 -3.22
CA PHE A 37 -7.76 -1.28 -2.22
C PHE A 37 -8.90 -2.22 -2.59
N ASP A 38 -9.46 -2.86 -1.57
CA ASP A 38 -10.64 -3.71 -1.73
C ASP A 38 -11.53 -3.66 -0.48
N ARG A 39 -12.76 -4.14 -0.65
CA ARG A 39 -13.73 -4.33 0.43
C ARG A 39 -14.10 -5.80 0.52
N SER A 40 -13.96 -6.39 1.70
CA SER A 40 -14.45 -7.74 1.99
C SER A 40 -15.95 -7.72 2.28
N TYR A 41 -16.71 -8.64 1.72
CA TYR A 41 -18.12 -8.86 2.01
C TYR A 41 -18.42 -10.36 2.05
N ARG A 42 -19.56 -10.74 2.63
CA ARG A 42 -19.98 -12.15 2.69
C ARG A 42 -21.08 -12.41 1.67
N PHE A 43 -20.92 -13.47 0.88
CA PHE A 43 -21.91 -13.92 -0.09
C PHE A 43 -21.93 -15.44 -0.10
N ASP A 44 -23.10 -16.02 0.09
CA ASP A 44 -23.31 -17.48 0.14
C ASP A 44 -22.37 -18.19 1.13
N GLY A 45 -22.24 -17.62 2.33
CA GLY A 45 -21.38 -18.16 3.38
C GLY A 45 -19.88 -17.88 3.22
N GLU A 46 -19.43 -17.52 2.01
CA GLU A 46 -18.02 -17.25 1.68
C GLU A 46 -17.66 -15.76 1.77
N TRP A 47 -16.40 -15.49 2.12
CA TRP A 47 -15.83 -14.16 2.04
C TRP A 47 -15.38 -13.88 0.61
N LYS A 48 -15.81 -12.74 0.08
CA LYS A 48 -15.45 -12.23 -1.24
C LYS A 48 -14.89 -10.82 -1.12
N HIS A 49 -14.15 -10.39 -2.14
CA HIS A 49 -13.56 -9.06 -2.21
C HIS A 49 -14.09 -8.32 -3.43
N THR A 50 -14.25 -7.00 -3.33
CA THR A 50 -14.65 -6.14 -4.45
C THR A 50 -13.83 -4.87 -4.48
N LYS A 51 -13.66 -4.30 -5.67
CA LYS A 51 -13.08 -2.96 -5.89
C LYS A 51 -14.15 -1.87 -5.98
N SER A 52 -15.43 -2.24 -5.89
CA SER A 52 -16.55 -1.30 -5.89
C SER A 52 -16.86 -0.79 -4.49
N MET A 53 -16.80 0.53 -4.32
CA MET A 53 -17.02 1.24 -3.06
C MET A 53 -18.32 2.04 -3.13
N GLY A 54 -19.18 1.88 -2.13
CA GLY A 54 -20.39 2.67 -1.96
C GLY A 54 -20.10 3.96 -1.20
N ARG A 55 -21.11 4.85 -1.11
CA ARG A 55 -21.03 6.13 -0.39
C ARG A 55 -20.44 5.99 1.01
N ASP A 56 -20.87 4.97 1.75
CA ASP A 56 -20.50 4.78 3.16
C ASP A 56 -19.06 4.24 3.33
N ASP A 57 -18.44 3.74 2.26
CA ASP A 57 -17.05 3.30 2.26
C ASP A 57 -16.07 4.48 2.05
N LEU A 58 -16.53 5.59 1.45
CA LEU A 58 -15.63 6.62 0.90
C LEU A 58 -14.77 7.31 1.96
N LEU A 59 -15.33 7.64 3.13
CA LEU A 59 -14.56 8.30 4.20
C LEU A 59 -13.56 7.34 4.87
N ALA A 60 -13.95 6.08 5.06
CA ALA A 60 -13.04 5.06 5.58
C ALA A 60 -11.93 4.75 4.56
N LEU A 61 -12.25 4.72 3.27
CA LEU A 61 -11.28 4.57 2.19
C LEU A 61 -10.30 5.74 2.15
N ALA A 62 -10.79 6.98 2.27
CA ALA A 62 -9.93 8.16 2.34
C ALA A 62 -8.94 8.07 3.51
N LYS A 63 -9.41 7.64 4.69
CA LYS A 63 -8.53 7.46 5.85
C LYS A 63 -7.53 6.32 5.64
N LEU A 64 -7.96 5.23 5.03
CA LEU A 64 -7.07 4.11 4.72
C LEU A 64 -6.01 4.52 3.70
N ALA A 65 -6.38 5.29 2.68
CA ALA A 65 -5.44 5.83 1.69
C ALA A 65 -4.41 6.78 2.30
N ASP A 66 -4.82 7.63 3.24
CA ASP A 66 -3.93 8.50 4.03
C ASP A 66 -2.88 7.69 4.83
N LEU A 67 -3.31 6.60 5.48
CA LEU A 67 -2.39 5.70 6.20
C LEU A 67 -1.46 4.95 5.25
N THR A 68 -1.98 4.46 4.12
CA THR A 68 -1.19 3.83 3.06
C THR A 68 -0.12 4.76 2.53
N HIS A 69 -0.48 6.01 2.25
CA HIS A 69 0.45 7.05 1.82
C HIS A 69 1.53 7.29 2.88
N THR A 70 1.12 7.48 4.14
CA THR A 70 2.04 7.69 5.28
C THR A 70 3.06 6.56 5.40
N TRP A 71 2.62 5.31 5.21
CA TRP A 71 3.54 4.18 5.21
C TRP A 71 4.52 4.21 4.02
N MET A 72 4.04 4.48 2.81
CA MET A 72 4.89 4.51 1.61
C MET A 72 5.99 5.59 1.70
N ILE A 73 5.68 6.77 2.23
CA ILE A 73 6.67 7.84 2.40
C ILE A 73 7.69 7.51 3.51
N SER A 74 7.28 6.80 4.56
CA SER A 74 8.20 6.41 5.63
C SER A 74 9.24 5.39 5.15
N GLN A 75 8.89 4.55 4.18
CA GLN A 75 9.84 3.63 3.55
C GLN A 75 10.89 4.35 2.70
N LYS A 76 10.52 5.47 2.05
CA LYS A 76 11.50 6.32 1.34
C LYS A 76 12.49 6.96 2.30
N ALA A 77 12.01 7.49 3.42
CA ALA A 77 12.87 8.12 4.43
C ALA A 77 13.88 7.14 5.08
N SER A 78 13.52 5.85 5.19
CA SER A 78 14.39 4.82 5.76
C SER A 78 15.37 4.19 4.76
N ASN A 79 15.19 4.42 3.45
CA ASN A 79 16.04 3.88 2.38
C ASN A 79 17.15 4.85 1.90
N GLY A 80 17.47 5.90 2.67
CA GLY A 80 18.72 6.67 2.48
C GLY A 80 18.62 7.91 1.61
N ASP A 81 17.80 8.88 2.03
CA ASP A 81 18.04 10.31 1.75
C ASP A 81 18.49 10.97 3.05
N GLU A 82 19.66 10.56 3.56
CA GLU A 82 20.37 11.35 4.55
C GLU A 82 21.12 12.44 3.76
N PRO A 83 20.75 13.73 3.87
CA PRO A 83 21.55 14.77 3.25
C PRO A 83 22.94 14.70 3.86
N ALA A 84 23.96 14.55 3.02
CA ALA A 84 25.35 14.57 3.45
C ALA A 84 25.56 15.78 4.38
N PRO A 85 26.15 15.58 5.58
CA PRO A 85 26.38 16.67 6.50
C PRO A 85 27.12 17.80 5.78
N PRO A 86 26.77 19.08 6.01
CA PRO A 86 27.44 20.18 5.34
C PRO A 86 28.94 20.09 5.62
N GLU A 87 29.73 19.97 4.56
CA GLU A 87 31.19 19.94 4.66
C GLU A 87 31.66 21.19 5.42
N PRO A 88 32.41 21.03 6.53
CA PRO A 88 33.01 22.18 7.19
C PRO A 88 34.05 22.80 6.24
N GLN A 89 33.86 24.08 5.91
CA GLN A 89 34.78 24.92 5.13
C GLN A 89 36.11 25.15 5.87
#